data_AF-N9SQ66-F1
#
_entry.id   AF-N9SQ66-F1
#
_cell.length_a   1.000
_cell.length_b   1.000
_cell.length_c   1.000
_cell.angle_alpha   90.00
_cell.angle_beta   90.00
_cell.angle_gamma   90.00
#
_symmetry.space_group_name_H-M   'P 1'
#
loop_
_entity.id
_entity.type
_entity.pdbx_description
1 polymer ?
#
loop_
_entity_poly.entity_id
_entity_poly.type
_entity_poly.pdbx_seq_one_letter_code
_entity_poly.pdbx_strand_id
1 'polypeptide(L)'
;MSKIKKITPKKAIYNEDETICLQIGWDETGKIEPFPQTIEEVPTTLPKQITSLEFAFSGNENDYIEGIENWDLSNIKSTFSMFSECHIDQDLSDWNTSNVEDMSYMFENAVYFNQDLSNWDTSNVANMSYMFAGAISFNQDLSEWDTSKVEDITHFASPELEKQNWPNFSHLTQYFFNFDDFEELVEYEDEVVPEIDQVVGKWNEKTRYSWDRKEFVKIIRKIIKNIKIFENEAFKFKLYQFMDLAELEEDKLKETLKLSALLISKDPKQQEKGIKNLDKFNEIYEIF
;
A
#
# COMPACT_ATOMS: atom_id res chain seq x y z
N MET A 1 24.36 -25.50 -12.08
CA MET A 1 23.09 -24.97 -12.63
C MET A 1 21.98 -25.93 -12.23
N SER A 2 21.18 -25.56 -11.23
CA SER A 2 19.96 -26.28 -10.87
C SER A 2 19.05 -26.30 -12.10
N LYS A 3 18.69 -27.49 -12.59
CA LYS A 3 17.70 -27.61 -13.66
C LYS A 3 16.36 -27.15 -13.07
N ILE A 4 15.92 -25.95 -13.42
CA ILE A 4 14.56 -25.49 -13.12
C ILE A 4 13.62 -26.55 -13.68
N LYS A 5 12.85 -27.18 -12.79
CA LYS A 5 11.91 -28.22 -13.14
C LYS A 5 10.81 -27.54 -13.95
N LYS A 6 10.76 -27.76 -15.27
CA LYS A 6 9.76 -27.14 -16.14
C LYS A 6 8.36 -27.53 -15.65
N ILE A 7 7.55 -26.53 -15.31
CA ILE A 7 6.12 -26.70 -15.04
C ILE A 7 5.45 -26.97 -16.40
N THR A 8 4.60 -27.99 -16.45
CA THR A 8 3.80 -28.29 -17.65
C THR A 8 2.48 -27.56 -17.51
N PRO A 9 2.12 -26.65 -18.44
CA PRO A 9 0.85 -25.94 -18.36
C PRO A 9 -0.33 -26.89 -18.53
N LYS A 10 -1.47 -26.53 -17.95
CA LYS A 10 -2.74 -27.22 -18.11
C LYS A 10 -3.85 -26.22 -18.40
N LYS A 11 -4.83 -26.64 -19.19
CA LYS A 11 -6.03 -25.86 -19.44
C LYS A 11 -7.10 -26.16 -18.41
N ALA A 12 -7.84 -25.12 -18.01
CA ALA A 12 -9.01 -25.29 -17.18
C ALA A 12 -10.08 -26.10 -17.92
N ILE A 13 -10.87 -26.86 -17.18
CA ILE A 13 -12.04 -27.60 -17.69
C ILE A 13 -13.21 -27.27 -16.78
N TYR A 14 -14.34 -26.94 -17.38
CA TYR A 14 -15.56 -26.54 -16.69
C TYR A 14 -16.73 -27.44 -17.09
N ASN A 15 -17.84 -27.35 -16.34
CA ASN A 15 -19.16 -27.78 -16.79
C ASN A 15 -19.68 -26.88 -17.94
N GLU A 16 -20.85 -27.23 -18.50
CA GLU A 16 -21.39 -26.60 -19.72
C GLU A 16 -21.69 -25.10 -19.58
N ASP A 17 -22.09 -24.66 -18.38
CA ASP A 17 -22.45 -23.29 -18.01
C ASP A 17 -21.34 -22.54 -17.25
N GLU A 18 -20.16 -23.14 -17.13
CA GLU A 18 -18.97 -22.52 -16.54
C GLU A 18 -19.10 -22.09 -15.06
N THR A 19 -20.01 -22.71 -14.30
CA THR A 19 -20.23 -22.50 -12.86
C THR A 19 -19.39 -23.43 -11.98
N ILE A 20 -18.90 -24.56 -12.51
CA ILE A 20 -18.11 -25.56 -11.77
C ILE A 20 -16.80 -25.83 -12.52
N CYS A 21 -15.67 -25.65 -11.83
CA CYS A 21 -14.36 -25.99 -12.33
C CYS A 21 -14.07 -27.47 -12.05
N LEU A 22 -13.99 -28.26 -13.11
CA LEU A 22 -13.67 -29.69 -13.04
C LEU A 22 -12.16 -29.94 -13.02
N GLN A 23 -11.38 -29.01 -13.57
CA GLN A 23 -9.92 -29.05 -13.55
C GLN A 23 -9.37 -27.62 -13.55
N ILE A 24 -8.52 -27.30 -12.58
CA ILE A 24 -7.80 -26.02 -12.51
C ILE A 24 -6.76 -25.94 -13.64
N GLY A 25 -6.75 -24.82 -14.37
CA GLY A 25 -5.75 -24.49 -15.39
C GLY A 25 -4.61 -23.65 -14.81
N TRP A 26 -3.42 -23.74 -15.42
CA TRP A 26 -2.27 -22.90 -15.08
C TRP A 26 -1.26 -22.86 -16.24
N ASP A 27 -0.44 -21.81 -16.25
CA ASP A 27 0.58 -21.61 -17.28
C ASP A 27 1.95 -22.23 -16.93
N GLU A 28 2.95 -22.00 -17.76
CA GLU A 28 4.32 -22.52 -17.57
C GLU A 28 5.11 -21.88 -16.41
N THR A 29 4.59 -20.80 -15.82
CA THR A 29 5.15 -20.13 -14.64
C THR A 29 4.54 -20.64 -13.34
N GLY A 30 3.42 -21.37 -13.41
CA GLY A 30 2.64 -21.76 -12.23
C GLY A 30 1.59 -20.72 -11.85
N LYS A 31 1.28 -19.74 -12.72
CA LYS A 31 0.15 -18.85 -12.53
C LYS A 31 -1.14 -19.54 -12.96
N ILE A 32 -2.15 -19.47 -12.10
CA ILE A 32 -3.48 -20.03 -12.36
C ILE A 32 -4.14 -19.35 -13.56
N GLU A 33 -4.93 -20.11 -14.33
CA GLU A 33 -5.84 -19.52 -15.34
C GLU A 33 -7.03 -18.90 -14.60
N PRO A 34 -7.35 -17.60 -14.79
CA PRO A 34 -8.49 -16.96 -14.12
C PRO A 34 -9.80 -17.70 -14.37
N PHE A 35 -10.65 -17.76 -13.35
CA PHE A 35 -11.96 -18.40 -13.42
C PHE A 35 -13.00 -17.45 -14.03
N PRO A 36 -14.06 -17.99 -14.66
CA PRO A 36 -15.25 -17.23 -15.02
C PRO A 36 -15.85 -16.51 -13.80
N GLN A 37 -16.43 -15.33 -14.02
CA GLN A 37 -17.08 -14.53 -12.96
C GLN A 37 -18.27 -15.26 -12.31
N THR A 38 -18.84 -16.24 -13.01
CA THR A 38 -19.96 -17.09 -12.55
C THR A 38 -19.50 -18.31 -11.77
N ILE A 39 -18.21 -18.49 -11.48
CA ILE A 39 -17.73 -19.70 -10.81
C ILE A 39 -18.32 -19.83 -9.39
N GLU A 40 -18.91 -20.97 -9.09
CA GLU A 40 -19.56 -21.33 -7.82
C GLU A 40 -18.79 -22.43 -7.09
N GLU A 41 -18.10 -23.32 -7.82
CA GLU A 41 -17.36 -24.45 -7.25
C GLU A 41 -16.00 -24.62 -7.94
N VAL A 42 -14.96 -24.83 -7.13
CA VAL A 42 -13.61 -25.19 -7.59
C VAL A 42 -13.13 -26.47 -6.92
N PRO A 43 -12.16 -27.20 -7.52
CA PRO A 43 -11.61 -28.39 -6.88
C PRO A 43 -11.02 -28.04 -5.51
N THR A 44 -11.34 -28.84 -4.49
CA THR A 44 -10.94 -28.61 -3.09
C THR A 44 -9.42 -28.70 -2.83
N THR A 45 -8.63 -29.09 -3.83
CA THR A 45 -7.18 -29.20 -3.72
C THR A 45 -6.51 -28.35 -4.77
N LEU A 46 -5.76 -27.34 -4.32
CA LEU A 46 -4.92 -26.52 -5.18
C LEU A 46 -3.69 -27.33 -5.67
N PRO A 47 -3.44 -27.44 -6.99
CA PRO A 47 -2.26 -28.12 -7.52
C PRO A 47 -0.96 -27.50 -7.00
N LYS A 48 -0.05 -28.34 -6.50
CA LYS A 48 1.24 -27.91 -5.89
C LYS A 48 2.20 -27.17 -6.83
N GLN A 49 1.93 -27.19 -8.14
CA GLN A 49 2.69 -26.45 -9.14
C GLN A 49 2.28 -24.98 -9.19
N ILE A 50 1.13 -24.62 -8.64
CA ILE A 50 0.64 -23.24 -8.65
C ILE A 50 1.42 -22.44 -7.62
N THR A 51 1.90 -21.29 -8.06
CA THR A 51 2.65 -20.32 -7.25
C THR A 51 2.04 -18.93 -7.31
N SER A 52 1.06 -18.69 -8.18
CA SER A 52 0.38 -17.40 -8.29
C SER A 52 -1.11 -17.61 -8.52
N LEU A 53 -1.91 -16.92 -7.71
CA LEU A 53 -3.37 -16.83 -7.77
C LEU A 53 -3.83 -15.49 -8.38
N GLU A 54 -2.95 -14.83 -9.11
CA GLU A 54 -3.23 -13.56 -9.78
C GLU A 54 -4.53 -13.61 -10.59
N PHE A 55 -5.45 -12.69 -10.26
CA PHE A 55 -6.77 -12.55 -10.89
C PHE A 55 -7.69 -13.77 -10.80
N ALA A 56 -7.39 -14.78 -9.96
CA ALA A 56 -8.07 -16.07 -10.01
C ALA A 56 -9.59 -15.93 -10.00
N PHE A 57 -10.14 -15.07 -9.15
CA PHE A 57 -11.58 -14.87 -8.97
C PHE A 57 -12.03 -13.45 -9.29
N SER A 58 -11.21 -12.62 -9.95
CA SER A 58 -11.55 -11.21 -10.17
C SER A 58 -12.92 -11.03 -10.84
N GLY A 59 -13.77 -10.20 -10.21
CA GLY A 59 -15.14 -9.93 -10.62
C GLY A 59 -16.13 -11.05 -10.35
N ASN A 60 -15.81 -12.02 -9.47
CA ASN A 60 -16.74 -13.11 -9.16
C ASN A 60 -18.02 -12.58 -8.51
N GLU A 61 -19.17 -13.05 -9.02
CA GLU A 61 -20.48 -12.52 -8.66
C GLU A 61 -21.11 -13.23 -7.43
N ASN A 62 -20.51 -14.33 -6.96
CA ASN A 62 -21.03 -15.14 -5.87
C ASN A 62 -20.45 -14.70 -4.51
N ASP A 63 -21.26 -14.82 -3.47
CA ASP A 63 -20.85 -14.54 -2.08
C ASP A 63 -20.05 -15.69 -1.45
N TYR A 64 -20.12 -16.88 -2.04
CA TYR A 64 -19.46 -18.11 -1.63
C TYR A 64 -18.99 -18.92 -2.84
N ILE A 65 -17.80 -19.51 -2.74
CA ILE A 65 -17.22 -20.41 -3.73
C ILE A 65 -16.84 -21.73 -3.06
N GLU A 66 -17.54 -22.81 -3.39
CA GLU A 66 -17.29 -24.12 -2.80
C GLU A 66 -15.90 -24.65 -3.15
N GLY A 67 -15.18 -25.09 -2.11
CA GLY A 67 -13.91 -25.80 -2.22
C GLY A 67 -12.68 -24.92 -2.03
N ILE A 68 -12.81 -23.60 -2.18
CA ILE A 68 -11.69 -22.65 -2.04
C ILE A 68 -11.18 -22.56 -0.59
N GLU A 69 -12.06 -22.81 0.40
CA GLU A 69 -11.73 -22.81 1.82
C GLU A 69 -10.68 -23.87 2.18
N ASN A 70 -10.55 -24.92 1.36
CA ASN A 70 -9.62 -26.03 1.59
C ASN A 70 -8.24 -25.84 0.93
N TRP A 71 -8.01 -24.72 0.22
CA TRP A 71 -6.78 -24.50 -0.51
C TRP A 71 -5.59 -24.27 0.42
N ASP A 72 -4.48 -24.97 0.14
CA ASP A 72 -3.19 -24.78 0.81
C ASP A 72 -2.37 -23.73 0.06
N LEU A 73 -2.29 -22.54 0.63
CA LEU A 73 -1.57 -21.40 0.06
C LEU A 73 -0.05 -21.40 0.35
N SER A 74 0.48 -22.45 0.98
CA SER A 74 1.90 -22.50 1.39
C SER A 74 2.91 -22.43 0.24
N ASN A 75 2.51 -22.58 -1.04
CA ASN A 75 3.40 -22.38 -2.19
C ASN A 75 3.10 -21.09 -2.97
N ILE A 76 2.12 -20.31 -2.55
CA ILE A 76 1.65 -19.14 -3.26
C ILE A 76 2.50 -17.92 -2.90
N LYS A 77 2.89 -17.20 -3.95
CA LYS A 77 3.73 -15.99 -3.90
C LYS A 77 2.96 -14.72 -4.21
N SER A 78 1.92 -14.80 -5.02
CA SER A 78 1.08 -13.65 -5.35
C SER A 78 -0.39 -14.02 -5.29
N THR A 79 -1.16 -13.17 -4.63
CA THR A 79 -2.63 -13.13 -4.63
C THR A 79 -3.13 -11.83 -5.27
N PHE A 80 -2.31 -11.21 -6.12
CA PHE A 80 -2.60 -9.94 -6.74
C PHE A 80 -3.95 -9.94 -7.46
N SER A 81 -4.81 -9.01 -7.09
CA SER A 81 -6.15 -8.84 -7.67
C SER A 81 -7.01 -10.11 -7.65
N MET A 82 -6.72 -11.07 -6.75
CA MET A 82 -7.39 -12.37 -6.72
C MET A 82 -8.90 -12.24 -6.54
N PHE A 83 -9.35 -11.32 -5.69
CA PHE A 83 -10.76 -11.02 -5.39
C PHE A 83 -11.15 -9.57 -5.69
N SER A 84 -10.45 -8.90 -6.60
CA SER A 84 -10.85 -7.55 -7.03
C SER A 84 -12.25 -7.60 -7.65
N GLU A 85 -13.12 -6.64 -7.32
CA GLU A 85 -14.52 -6.50 -7.74
C GLU A 85 -15.41 -7.72 -7.41
N CYS A 86 -15.06 -8.52 -6.40
CA CYS A 86 -15.83 -9.71 -6.01
C CYS A 86 -16.98 -9.42 -5.04
N HIS A 87 -17.99 -10.30 -5.04
CA HIS A 87 -19.06 -10.30 -4.04
C HIS A 87 -18.82 -11.21 -2.84
N ILE A 88 -17.68 -11.89 -2.79
CA ILE A 88 -17.35 -12.88 -1.76
C ILE A 88 -17.42 -12.29 -0.34
N ASP A 89 -18.05 -13.03 0.59
CA ASP A 89 -18.04 -12.76 2.05
C ASP A 89 -17.86 -14.07 2.83
N GLN A 90 -17.01 -14.95 2.30
CA GLN A 90 -16.71 -16.28 2.83
C GLN A 90 -15.50 -16.25 3.76
N ASP A 91 -15.56 -17.02 4.86
CA ASP A 91 -14.46 -17.16 5.81
C ASP A 91 -13.23 -17.82 5.14
N LEU A 92 -12.10 -17.10 5.15
CA LEU A 92 -10.80 -17.52 4.61
C LEU A 92 -9.70 -17.47 5.68
N SER A 93 -10.08 -17.46 6.97
CA SER A 93 -9.17 -17.27 8.10
C SER A 93 -8.15 -18.42 8.28
N ASP A 94 -8.48 -19.63 7.81
CA ASP A 94 -7.64 -20.83 7.91
C ASP A 94 -6.51 -20.91 6.85
N TRP A 95 -6.45 -19.97 5.91
CA TRP A 95 -5.43 -19.98 4.86
C TRP A 95 -4.03 -19.71 5.41
N ASN A 96 -3.07 -20.53 4.97
CA ASN A 96 -1.65 -20.29 5.23
C ASN A 96 -1.06 -19.30 4.21
N THR A 97 -0.99 -18.03 4.58
CA THR A 97 -0.46 -16.94 3.75
C THR A 97 1.04 -16.67 3.92
N SER A 98 1.75 -17.48 4.71
CA SER A 98 3.13 -17.21 5.15
C SER A 98 4.17 -17.09 4.03
N ASN A 99 3.84 -17.47 2.79
CA ASN A 99 4.76 -17.39 1.64
C ASN A 99 4.36 -16.33 0.60
N VAL A 100 3.22 -15.66 0.80
CA VAL A 100 2.72 -14.62 -0.10
C VAL A 100 3.60 -13.38 0.03
N GLU A 101 4.02 -12.85 -1.10
CA GLU A 101 4.91 -11.69 -1.24
C GLU A 101 4.14 -10.49 -1.81
N ASP A 102 3.06 -10.71 -2.56
CA ASP A 102 2.24 -9.67 -3.17
C ASP A 102 0.74 -9.91 -2.92
N MET A 103 0.12 -8.98 -2.18
CA MET A 103 -1.31 -8.94 -1.88
C MET A 103 -1.99 -7.71 -2.50
N SER A 104 -1.32 -7.00 -3.41
CA SER A 104 -1.87 -5.77 -3.96
C SER A 104 -3.17 -6.03 -4.73
N TYR A 105 -4.12 -5.10 -4.60
CA TYR A 105 -5.46 -5.17 -5.20
C TYR A 105 -6.31 -6.39 -4.78
N MET A 106 -5.88 -7.21 -3.81
CA MET A 106 -6.49 -8.52 -3.55
C MET A 106 -8.00 -8.44 -3.30
N PHE A 107 -8.49 -7.44 -2.58
CA PHE A 107 -9.90 -7.19 -2.29
C PHE A 107 -10.37 -5.80 -2.78
N GLU A 108 -9.69 -5.22 -3.78
CA GLU A 108 -10.12 -3.93 -4.34
C GLU A 108 -11.58 -4.02 -4.81
N ASN A 109 -12.44 -3.08 -4.41
CA ASN A 109 -13.87 -3.06 -4.73
C ASN A 109 -14.64 -4.34 -4.34
N ALA A 110 -14.13 -5.16 -3.42
CA ALA A 110 -14.89 -6.26 -2.82
C ALA A 110 -15.90 -5.72 -1.80
N VAL A 111 -16.95 -5.05 -2.30
CA VAL A 111 -17.87 -4.18 -1.54
C VAL A 111 -18.47 -4.86 -0.31
N TYR A 112 -18.73 -6.16 -0.36
CA TYR A 112 -19.40 -6.93 0.69
C TYR A 112 -18.45 -7.64 1.66
N PHE A 113 -17.17 -7.77 1.32
CA PHE A 113 -16.23 -8.58 2.09
C PHE A 113 -15.96 -7.98 3.47
N ASN A 114 -16.21 -8.75 4.55
CA ASN A 114 -15.93 -8.32 5.92
C ASN A 114 -15.55 -9.48 6.86
N GLN A 115 -14.79 -10.44 6.36
CA GLN A 115 -14.37 -11.62 7.13
C GLN A 115 -13.06 -11.38 7.88
N ASP A 116 -12.91 -12.03 9.03
CA ASP A 116 -11.74 -11.92 9.91
C ASP A 116 -10.48 -12.48 9.23
N LEU A 117 -9.47 -11.61 9.07
CA LEU A 117 -8.16 -11.94 8.50
C LEU A 117 -7.01 -11.81 9.51
N SER A 118 -7.31 -11.67 10.80
CA SER A 118 -6.32 -11.42 11.87
C SER A 118 -5.25 -12.51 11.98
N ASN A 119 -5.58 -13.75 11.58
CA ASN A 119 -4.67 -14.90 11.64
C ASN A 119 -3.71 -15.04 10.44
N TRP A 120 -3.83 -14.19 9.42
CA TRP A 120 -2.95 -14.26 8.25
C TRP A 120 -1.51 -13.86 8.60
N ASP A 121 -0.54 -14.62 8.09
CA ASP A 121 0.89 -14.32 8.23
C ASP A 121 1.36 -13.43 7.07
N THR A 122 1.51 -12.13 7.35
CA THR A 122 1.96 -11.13 6.38
C THR A 122 3.46 -10.85 6.41
N SER A 123 4.24 -11.62 7.18
CA SER A 123 5.67 -11.34 7.43
C SER A 123 6.58 -11.43 6.18
N ASN A 124 6.06 -11.93 5.06
CA ASN A 124 6.74 -11.98 3.77
C ASN A 124 6.16 -11.02 2.71
N VAL A 125 5.08 -10.31 3.02
CA VAL A 125 4.40 -9.42 2.06
C VAL A 125 5.22 -8.14 1.85
N ALA A 126 5.48 -7.82 0.59
CA ALA A 126 6.18 -6.62 0.15
C ALA A 126 5.21 -5.56 -0.41
N ASN A 127 4.07 -5.95 -0.98
CA ASN A 127 3.13 -5.02 -1.59
C ASN A 127 1.69 -5.27 -1.10
N MET A 128 1.06 -4.22 -0.57
CA MET A 128 -0.35 -4.17 -0.12
C MET A 128 -1.12 -3.01 -0.76
N SER A 129 -0.59 -2.40 -1.83
CA SER A 129 -1.27 -1.28 -2.50
C SER A 129 -2.66 -1.70 -2.99
N TYR A 130 -3.64 -0.81 -2.81
CA TYR A 130 -5.05 -0.99 -3.18
C TYR A 130 -5.74 -2.23 -2.57
N MET A 131 -5.15 -2.89 -1.56
CA MET A 131 -5.65 -4.19 -1.08
C MET A 131 -7.13 -4.16 -0.68
N PHE A 132 -7.60 -3.12 0.01
CA PHE A 132 -8.99 -2.94 0.43
C PHE A 132 -9.63 -1.66 -0.16
N ALA A 133 -9.03 -1.05 -1.18
CA ALA A 133 -9.57 0.15 -1.80
C ALA A 133 -10.99 -0.13 -2.31
N GLY A 134 -12.00 0.59 -1.81
CA GLY A 134 -13.40 0.39 -2.20
C GLY A 134 -14.10 -0.84 -1.58
N ALA A 135 -13.45 -1.61 -0.72
CA ALA A 135 -14.07 -2.70 0.06
C ALA A 135 -14.90 -2.13 1.23
N ILE A 136 -16.00 -1.45 0.91
CA ILE A 136 -16.70 -0.56 1.87
C ILE A 136 -17.21 -1.27 3.14
N SER A 137 -17.43 -2.58 3.13
CA SER A 137 -17.91 -3.28 4.33
C SER A 137 -16.78 -3.70 5.27
N PHE A 138 -15.52 -3.63 4.83
CA PHE A 138 -14.39 -4.20 5.54
C PHE A 138 -13.93 -3.32 6.71
N ASN A 139 -14.00 -3.84 7.95
CA ASN A 139 -13.54 -3.18 9.18
C ASN A 139 -13.04 -4.19 10.24
N GLN A 140 -12.24 -5.17 9.83
CA GLN A 140 -11.68 -6.17 10.75
C GLN A 140 -10.34 -5.72 11.35
N ASP A 141 -10.00 -6.24 12.54
CA ASP A 141 -8.76 -5.92 13.24
C ASP A 141 -7.54 -6.57 12.58
N LEU A 142 -6.64 -5.74 12.03
CA LEU A 142 -5.39 -6.15 11.39
C LEU A 142 -4.16 -5.71 12.18
N SER A 143 -4.33 -5.28 13.43
CA SER A 143 -3.25 -4.68 14.24
C SER A 143 -2.08 -5.63 14.54
N GLU A 144 -2.32 -6.94 14.47
CA GLU A 144 -1.32 -7.99 14.71
C GLU A 144 -0.54 -8.42 13.45
N TRP A 145 -0.86 -7.87 12.27
CA TRP A 145 -0.13 -8.16 11.03
C TRP A 145 1.32 -7.69 11.09
N ASP A 146 2.27 -8.56 10.74
CA ASP A 146 3.67 -8.21 10.57
C ASP A 146 3.86 -7.55 9.20
N THR A 147 4.07 -6.24 9.22
CA THR A 147 4.25 -5.40 8.04
C THR A 147 5.71 -5.01 7.80
N SER A 148 6.66 -5.58 8.55
CA SER A 148 8.06 -5.13 8.55
C SER A 148 8.77 -5.19 7.19
N LYS A 149 8.24 -5.95 6.23
CA LYS A 149 8.73 -6.05 4.84
C LYS A 149 7.88 -5.32 3.81
N VAL A 150 6.74 -4.77 4.19
CA VAL A 150 5.87 -4.04 3.26
C VAL A 150 6.61 -2.80 2.79
N GLU A 151 6.59 -2.55 1.48
CA GLU A 151 7.23 -1.43 0.80
C GLU A 151 6.19 -0.45 0.21
N ASP A 152 4.99 -0.93 -0.12
CA ASP A 152 3.91 -0.11 -0.72
C ASP A 152 2.53 -0.42 -0.09
N ILE A 153 1.84 0.66 0.29
CA ILE A 153 0.49 0.69 0.89
C ILE A 153 -0.41 1.73 0.24
N THR A 154 -0.06 2.19 -0.97
CA THR A 154 -0.81 3.20 -1.72
C THR A 154 -2.28 2.78 -1.82
N HIS A 155 -3.21 3.61 -1.32
CA HIS A 155 -4.64 3.29 -1.23
C HIS A 155 -4.99 1.96 -0.53
N PHE A 156 -4.21 1.53 0.47
CA PHE A 156 -4.40 0.26 1.17
C PHE A 156 -5.81 0.06 1.75
N ALA A 157 -6.33 1.07 2.46
CA ALA A 157 -7.49 0.93 3.32
C ALA A 157 -8.83 1.11 2.59
N SER A 158 -9.87 0.45 3.11
CA SER A 158 -11.26 0.76 2.78
C SER A 158 -11.70 2.07 3.47
N PRO A 159 -12.80 2.69 3.02
CA PRO A 159 -13.37 3.86 3.70
C PRO A 159 -13.82 3.60 5.15
N GLU A 160 -14.24 2.37 5.48
CA GLU A 160 -14.79 2.03 6.80
C GLU A 160 -13.75 1.38 7.75
N LEU A 161 -12.52 1.11 7.29
CA LEU A 161 -11.48 0.51 8.12
C LEU A 161 -10.98 1.51 9.16
N GLU A 162 -11.43 1.34 10.41
CA GLU A 162 -11.10 2.21 11.53
C GLU A 162 -9.60 2.18 11.87
N LYS A 163 -9.03 3.34 12.20
CA LYS A 163 -7.58 3.48 12.42
C LYS A 163 -7.00 2.54 13.48
N GLN A 164 -7.75 2.20 14.54
CA GLN A 164 -7.24 1.25 15.53
C GLN A 164 -7.08 -0.18 15.00
N ASN A 165 -7.77 -0.51 13.91
CA ASN A 165 -7.73 -1.81 13.25
C ASN A 165 -6.62 -1.88 12.18
N TRP A 166 -5.86 -0.80 11.98
CA TRP A 166 -4.80 -0.78 10.98
C TRP A 166 -3.56 -1.55 11.45
N PRO A 167 -2.84 -2.21 10.52
CA PRO A 167 -1.50 -2.71 10.78
C PRO A 167 -0.51 -1.57 11.11
N ASN A 168 0.59 -1.92 11.76
CA ASN A 168 1.63 -0.95 12.08
C ASN A 168 2.55 -0.65 10.89
N PHE A 169 2.23 0.37 10.08
CA PHE A 169 3.10 0.80 8.96
C PHE A 169 4.15 1.86 9.34
N SER A 170 4.57 1.94 10.60
CA SER A 170 5.46 3.02 11.07
C SER A 170 6.87 3.00 10.46
N HIS A 171 7.29 1.92 9.79
CA HIS A 171 8.55 1.91 9.03
C HIS A 171 8.42 2.60 7.67
N LEU A 172 7.21 2.69 7.10
CA LEU A 172 6.91 3.31 5.80
C LEU A 172 6.76 4.83 5.84
N THR A 173 7.45 5.51 6.76
CA THR A 173 7.41 6.96 7.04
C THR A 173 7.58 7.93 5.85
N GLN A 174 7.64 7.44 4.61
CA GLN A 174 7.77 8.20 3.38
C GLN A 174 6.45 8.37 2.59
N TYR A 175 5.38 7.60 2.86
CA TYR A 175 4.20 7.55 1.96
C TYR A 175 2.85 8.03 2.53
N PHE A 176 2.77 8.42 3.79
CA PHE A 176 1.52 8.95 4.36
C PHE A 176 1.32 10.43 4.07
N PHE A 177 1.06 10.77 2.81
CA PHE A 177 0.48 12.06 2.44
C PHE A 177 -0.53 11.85 1.32
N ASN A 178 -1.74 11.39 1.66
CA ASN A 178 -2.85 11.41 0.72
C ASN A 178 -3.59 12.75 0.82
N PHE A 179 -3.92 13.32 -0.33
CA PHE A 179 -4.58 14.62 -0.49
C PHE A 179 -5.99 14.65 0.14
N ASP A 180 -6.57 13.47 0.39
CA ASP A 180 -7.91 13.30 0.96
C ASP A 180 -7.98 13.68 2.46
N ASP A 181 -6.87 13.59 3.20
CA ASP A 181 -6.74 14.16 4.56
C ASP A 181 -6.90 15.70 4.55
N PHE A 182 -6.74 16.33 3.37
CA PHE A 182 -6.94 17.76 3.13
C PHE A 182 -8.39 18.10 2.71
N GLU A 183 -9.15 17.16 2.13
CA GLU A 183 -10.57 17.38 1.78
C GLU A 183 -11.51 17.20 2.97
N GLU A 184 -11.15 16.41 3.98
CA GLU A 184 -11.87 16.38 5.26
C GLU A 184 -11.75 17.73 6.02
N LEU A 185 -10.89 18.66 5.56
CA LEU A 185 -10.79 20.04 6.04
C LEU A 185 -11.91 20.96 5.53
N VAL A 186 -12.74 20.49 4.59
CA VAL A 186 -13.80 21.27 3.93
C VAL A 186 -14.98 21.58 4.87
N GLU A 187 -15.15 20.85 5.98
CA GLU A 187 -16.23 21.15 6.95
C GLU A 187 -16.01 22.44 7.77
N TYR A 188 -14.85 23.10 7.64
CA TYR A 188 -14.53 24.38 8.31
C TYR A 188 -14.33 25.54 7.31
N GLU A 189 -14.84 25.40 6.09
CA GLU A 189 -14.54 26.21 4.90
C GLU A 189 -14.59 27.74 5.08
N ASP A 190 -15.51 28.31 5.86
CA ASP A 190 -15.76 29.76 5.72
C ASP A 190 -14.70 30.70 6.33
N GLU A 191 -13.80 30.23 7.22
CA GLU A 191 -12.86 31.11 7.93
C GLU A 191 -11.36 30.89 7.65
N VAL A 192 -10.95 29.74 7.10
CA VAL A 192 -9.52 29.38 6.92
C VAL A 192 -9.11 29.23 5.44
N VAL A 193 -10.10 29.15 4.54
CA VAL A 193 -9.93 28.90 3.09
C VAL A 193 -9.03 29.91 2.36
N PRO A 194 -9.08 31.24 2.60
CA PRO A 194 -8.27 32.18 1.82
C PRO A 194 -6.76 31.99 1.98
N GLU A 195 -6.31 31.54 3.16
CA GLU A 195 -4.92 31.21 3.43
C GLU A 195 -4.52 29.85 2.88
N ILE A 196 -5.42 28.86 2.94
CA ILE A 196 -5.20 27.51 2.42
C ILE A 196 -5.18 27.54 0.88
N ASP A 197 -6.08 28.27 0.23
CA ASP A 197 -6.12 28.45 -1.22
C ASP A 197 -4.86 29.13 -1.78
N GLN A 198 -4.22 30.02 -1.01
CA GLN A 198 -2.93 30.59 -1.39
C GLN A 198 -1.80 29.55 -1.42
N VAL A 199 -1.92 28.50 -0.62
CA VAL A 199 -0.98 27.36 -0.56
C VAL A 199 -1.31 26.37 -1.67
N VAL A 200 -2.56 25.89 -1.71
CA VAL A 200 -3.03 24.85 -2.63
C VAL A 200 -3.02 25.34 -4.07
N GLY A 201 -3.47 26.58 -4.35
CA GLY A 201 -3.52 27.14 -5.70
C GLY A 201 -2.16 27.37 -6.37
N LYS A 202 -1.06 27.23 -5.61
CA LYS A 202 0.33 27.29 -6.12
C LYS A 202 1.05 25.93 -6.02
N TRP A 203 0.38 24.91 -5.49
CA TRP A 203 0.83 23.54 -5.37
C TRP A 203 0.37 22.80 -6.64
N ASN A 204 1.29 22.54 -7.56
CA ASN A 204 1.02 21.67 -8.71
C ASN A 204 2.03 20.52 -8.71
N GLU A 205 1.63 19.35 -9.24
CA GLU A 205 2.47 18.14 -9.26
C GLU A 205 3.86 18.34 -9.89
N LYS A 206 3.99 19.29 -10.82
CA LYS A 206 5.25 19.65 -11.49
C LYS A 206 6.14 20.60 -10.67
N THR A 207 5.60 21.32 -9.69
CA THR A 207 6.35 22.29 -8.84
C THR A 207 6.51 21.83 -7.39
N ARG A 208 5.99 20.64 -7.03
CA ARG A 208 6.12 20.00 -5.70
C ARG A 208 7.55 20.06 -5.13
N TYR A 209 8.56 19.95 -5.99
CA TYR A 209 9.98 19.94 -5.60
C TYR A 209 10.72 21.28 -5.78
N SER A 210 10.06 22.33 -6.31
CA SER A 210 10.70 23.62 -6.65
C SER A 210 10.33 24.77 -5.70
N TRP A 211 9.64 24.49 -4.60
CA TRP A 211 9.12 25.53 -3.71
C TRP A 211 10.18 26.05 -2.73
N ASP A 212 10.09 27.35 -2.42
CA ASP A 212 10.84 27.96 -1.33
C ASP A 212 10.27 27.48 0.02
N ARG A 213 10.88 26.40 0.54
CA ARG A 213 10.48 25.73 1.79
C ARG A 213 10.37 26.70 2.97
N LYS A 214 11.08 27.83 2.97
CA LYS A 214 10.98 28.83 4.05
C LYS A 214 9.64 29.56 4.05
N GLU A 215 9.09 29.87 2.88
CA GLU A 215 7.77 30.49 2.80
C GLU A 215 6.65 29.50 3.07
N PHE A 216 6.83 28.22 2.72
CA PHE A 216 5.91 27.15 3.12
C PHE A 216 5.79 27.03 4.65
N VAL A 217 6.92 26.86 5.35
CA VAL A 217 6.96 26.74 6.81
C VAL A 217 6.38 28.00 7.49
N LYS A 218 6.64 29.19 6.93
CA LYS A 218 6.07 30.46 7.44
C LYS A 218 4.55 30.51 7.32
N ILE A 219 3.99 29.98 6.23
CA ILE A 219 2.53 29.93 6.02
C ILE A 219 1.90 28.89 6.98
N ILE A 220 2.48 27.70 7.13
CA ILE A 220 1.99 26.70 8.09
C ILE A 220 2.03 27.24 9.53
N ARG A 221 3.10 27.94 9.93
CA ARG A 221 3.17 28.62 11.24
C ARG A 221 2.06 29.66 11.43
N LYS A 222 1.68 30.38 10.37
CA LYS A 222 0.57 31.35 10.40
C LYS A 222 -0.77 30.63 10.59
N ILE A 223 -0.98 29.51 9.90
CA ILE A 223 -2.16 28.65 10.02
C ILE A 223 -2.28 28.11 11.45
N ILE A 224 -1.23 27.48 12.01
CA ILE A 224 -1.22 26.97 13.40
C ILE A 224 -1.52 28.07 14.42
N LYS A 225 -0.98 29.28 14.21
CA LYS A 225 -1.23 30.43 15.10
C LYS A 225 -2.69 30.88 15.09
N ASN A 226 -3.37 30.79 13.95
CA ASN A 226 -4.79 31.13 13.83
C ASN A 226 -5.68 30.00 14.36
N ILE A 227 -5.27 28.74 14.20
CA ILE A 227 -5.95 27.55 14.75
C ILE A 227 -5.99 27.56 16.27
N LYS A 228 -5.01 28.20 16.95
CA LYS A 228 -5.05 28.38 18.42
C LYS A 228 -6.34 29.05 18.95
N ILE A 229 -7.14 29.67 18.08
CA ILE A 229 -8.44 30.27 18.41
C ILE A 229 -9.57 29.21 18.47
N PHE A 230 -9.37 28.05 17.82
CA PHE A 230 -10.30 26.93 17.73
C PHE A 230 -9.73 25.71 18.47
N GLU A 231 -10.51 25.11 19.38
CA GLU A 231 -10.05 24.08 20.34
C GLU A 231 -9.75 22.69 19.72
N ASN A 232 -9.35 22.61 18.45
CA ASN A 232 -9.06 21.34 17.78
C ASN A 232 -7.57 20.94 17.91
N GLU A 233 -7.22 20.29 19.02
CA GLU A 233 -5.85 19.84 19.31
C GLU A 233 -5.36 18.74 18.35
N ALA A 234 -6.25 17.94 17.75
CA ALA A 234 -5.88 16.93 16.77
C ALA A 234 -5.39 17.56 15.45
N PHE A 235 -6.08 18.61 14.99
CA PHE A 235 -5.69 19.39 13.81
C PHE A 235 -4.34 20.10 14.01
N LYS A 236 -4.18 20.72 15.18
CA LYS A 236 -2.95 21.38 15.59
C LYS A 236 -1.78 20.39 15.67
N PHE A 237 -2.02 19.18 16.18
CA PHE A 237 -1.02 18.11 16.22
C PHE A 237 -0.60 17.65 14.82
N LYS A 238 -1.54 17.39 13.89
CA LYS A 238 -1.23 17.04 12.49
C LYS A 238 -0.37 18.13 11.82
N LEU A 239 -0.71 19.42 11.97
CA LEU A 239 0.09 20.52 11.40
C LEU A 239 1.48 20.68 12.01
N TYR A 240 1.65 20.38 13.30
CA TYR A 240 2.97 20.34 13.91
C TYR A 240 3.83 19.20 13.34
N GLN A 241 3.24 18.02 13.09
CA GLN A 241 3.95 16.93 12.41
C GLN A 241 4.37 17.33 10.99
N PHE A 242 3.50 18.00 10.22
CA PHE A 242 3.86 18.57 8.91
C PHE A 242 5.03 19.56 9.00
N MET A 243 5.04 20.45 10.01
CA MET A 243 6.14 21.39 10.21
C MET A 243 7.45 20.69 10.57
N ASP A 244 7.41 19.76 11.52
CA ASP A 244 8.61 19.05 11.97
C ASP A 244 9.23 18.23 10.83
N LEU A 245 8.41 17.61 9.99
CA LEU A 245 8.87 16.90 8.79
C LEU A 245 9.47 17.85 7.75
N ALA A 246 8.82 18.99 7.47
CA ALA A 246 9.35 20.00 6.54
C ALA A 246 10.68 20.60 7.03
N GLU A 247 10.82 20.81 8.34
CA GLU A 247 12.06 21.29 8.97
C GLU A 247 13.16 20.22 8.95
N LEU A 248 12.83 18.95 9.25
CA LEU A 248 13.75 17.82 9.17
C LEU A 248 14.30 17.63 7.74
N GLU A 249 13.44 17.72 6.72
CA GLU A 249 13.85 17.64 5.32
C GLU A 249 14.69 18.85 4.89
N GLU A 250 14.43 20.06 5.41
CA GLU A 250 15.26 21.25 5.12
C GLU A 250 16.68 21.08 5.68
N ASP A 251 16.83 20.55 6.89
CA ASP A 251 18.13 20.31 7.49
C ASP A 251 18.90 19.19 6.78
N LYS A 252 18.21 18.11 6.39
CA LYS A 252 18.77 17.05 5.53
C LYS A 252 19.17 17.59 4.16
N LEU A 253 18.35 18.43 3.52
CA LEU A 253 18.66 19.02 2.21
C LEU A 253 19.85 19.98 2.29
N LYS A 254 19.93 20.81 3.34
CA LYS A 254 21.10 21.66 3.60
C LYS A 254 22.35 20.82 3.81
N GLU A 255 22.24 19.71 4.53
CA GLU A 255 23.34 18.77 4.74
C GLU A 255 23.76 18.12 3.42
N THR A 256 22.83 17.64 2.59
CA THR A 256 23.09 17.10 1.25
C THR A 256 23.75 18.12 0.32
N LEU A 257 23.27 19.37 0.28
CA LEU A 257 23.85 20.45 -0.50
C LEU A 257 25.26 20.82 -0.02
N LYS A 258 25.48 20.79 1.29
CA LYS A 258 26.81 21.01 1.89
C LYS A 258 27.77 19.87 1.55
N LEU A 259 27.31 18.62 1.63
CA LEU A 259 28.10 17.43 1.31
C LEU A 259 28.39 17.34 -0.20
N SER A 260 27.43 17.64 -1.07
CA SER A 260 27.64 17.70 -2.52
C SER A 260 28.62 18.80 -2.91
N ALA A 261 28.53 19.98 -2.29
CA ALA A 261 29.50 21.06 -2.48
C ALA A 261 30.94 20.66 -2.08
N LEU A 262 31.10 19.83 -1.04
CA LEU A 262 32.40 19.26 -0.66
C LEU A 262 32.88 18.27 -1.72
N LEU A 263 32.03 17.35 -2.18
CA LEU A 263 32.35 16.33 -3.19
C LEU A 263 32.81 16.93 -4.53
N ILE A 264 32.21 18.06 -4.95
CA ILE A 264 32.55 18.75 -6.20
C ILE A 264 33.59 19.87 -6.03
N SER A 265 34.15 20.04 -4.83
CA SER A 265 35.12 21.11 -4.55
C SER A 265 36.43 20.92 -5.32
N LYS A 266 37.01 22.03 -5.80
CA LYS A 266 38.33 22.05 -6.43
C LYS A 266 39.49 22.09 -5.41
N ASP A 267 39.19 22.27 -4.11
CA ASP A 267 40.15 22.16 -3.02
C ASP A 267 40.29 20.69 -2.59
N PRO A 268 41.46 20.04 -2.78
CA PRO A 268 41.67 18.64 -2.46
C PRO A 268 41.32 18.25 -1.02
N LYS A 269 41.50 19.17 -0.04
CA LYS A 269 41.18 18.88 1.37
C LYS A 269 39.67 18.86 1.62
N GLN A 270 38.92 19.71 0.92
CA GLN A 270 37.46 19.74 1.02
C GLN A 270 36.84 18.55 0.26
N GLN A 271 37.42 18.19 -0.87
CA GLN A 271 37.01 17.01 -1.64
C GLN A 271 37.25 15.71 -0.87
N GLU A 272 38.41 15.56 -0.22
CA GLU A 272 38.68 14.40 0.64
C GLU A 272 37.69 14.32 1.82
N LYS A 273 37.31 15.46 2.39
CA LYS A 273 36.27 15.54 3.42
C LYS A 273 34.90 15.13 2.88
N GLY A 274 34.57 15.50 1.65
CA GLY A 274 33.36 15.04 0.95
C GLY A 274 33.35 13.52 0.77
N ILE A 275 34.43 12.95 0.24
CA ILE A 275 34.57 11.49 0.00
C ILE A 275 34.43 10.69 1.30
N LYS A 276 35.00 11.18 2.42
CA LYS A 276 34.86 10.56 3.74
C LYS A 276 33.43 10.54 4.29
N ASN A 277 32.52 11.34 3.72
CA ASN A 277 31.11 11.41 4.11
C ASN A 277 30.19 10.91 2.98
N LEU A 278 30.72 10.15 2.01
CA LEU A 278 29.96 9.67 0.86
C LEU A 278 28.84 8.70 1.26
N ASP A 279 29.08 7.83 2.24
CA ASP A 279 28.04 6.91 2.75
C ASP A 279 26.89 7.68 3.40
N LYS A 280 27.21 8.69 4.22
CA LYS A 280 26.22 9.61 4.79
C LYS A 280 25.49 10.42 3.72
N PHE A 281 26.18 10.82 2.65
CA PHE A 281 25.57 11.51 1.52
C PHE A 281 24.57 10.59 0.79
N ASN A 282 24.94 9.33 0.52
CA ASN A 282 24.08 8.36 -0.14
C ASN A 282 22.88 7.99 0.74
N GLU A 283 23.10 7.78 2.04
CA GLU A 283 22.04 7.52 3.03
C GLU A 283 21.02 8.68 3.07
N ILE A 284 21.47 9.93 3.01
CA ILE A 284 20.56 11.08 2.98
C ILE A 284 19.94 11.27 1.58
N TYR A 285 20.67 10.94 0.50
CA TYR A 285 20.21 11.08 -0.88
C TYR A 285 19.14 10.04 -1.25
N GLU A 286 19.21 8.81 -0.72
CA GLU A 286 18.18 7.77 -0.91
C GLU A 286 16.84 8.10 -0.22
N ILE A 287 16.83 9.10 0.69
CA ILE A 287 15.63 9.61 1.34
C ILE A 287 14.91 10.66 0.45
N PHE A 288 15.60 11.24 -0.54
CA PHE A 288 15.07 12.24 -1.49
C PHE A 288 14.63 11.61 -2.81
#